data_AF-A0A258F3E8-F1
#
_entry.id   AF-A0A258F3E8-F1
#
_cell.length_a   1.000
_cell.length_b   1.000
_cell.length_c   1.000
_cell.angle_alpha   90.00
_cell.angle_beta   90.00
_cell.angle_gamma   90.00
#
_symmetry.space_group_name_H-M   'P 1'
#
loop_
_entity.id
_entity.type
_entity.pdbx_description
1 polymer ?
#
loop_
_entity_poly.entity_id
_entity_poly.type
_entity_poly.pdbx_seq_one_letter_code
_entity_poly.pdbx_strand_id
1 'polypeptide(L)'
;MVLGETQISLRGGRRIRLSDIAEVKDSFAEQRNYAKMDGRQVVSISMEKSKGSSDVTVYDESMKVLAQIEKENPKIKFTQLFTSVDYTKQQYHSAVAAMVEGAVLAVIVVFLFLRDWRATVISAMAIPLSAIPAFWFMDLLGFSLN
;
A
#
# COMPACT_ATOMS: atom_id res chain seq x y z
N MET A 1 18.24 -24.73 -18.56
CA MET A 1 18.80 -26.00 -19.14
C MET A 1 18.14 -27.30 -18.63
N VAL A 2 17.35 -27.33 -17.56
CA VAL A 2 16.79 -28.57 -16.98
C VAL A 2 15.67 -29.21 -17.84
N LEU A 3 14.96 -28.44 -18.66
CA LEU A 3 13.81 -28.92 -19.43
C LEU A 3 14.19 -29.88 -20.57
N GLY A 4 15.38 -29.72 -21.19
CA GLY A 4 15.82 -30.57 -22.31
C GLY A 4 16.06 -32.03 -21.94
N GLU A 5 16.39 -32.32 -20.68
CA GLU A 5 16.61 -33.68 -20.17
C GLU A 5 15.31 -34.42 -19.80
N THR A 6 14.15 -33.77 -19.98
CA THR A 6 12.85 -34.37 -19.67
C THR A 6 12.60 -35.60 -20.54
N GLN A 7 12.33 -36.74 -19.91
CA GLN A 7 12.06 -38.01 -20.61
C GLN A 7 10.62 -38.08 -21.09
N ILE A 8 10.44 -38.34 -22.39
CA ILE A 8 9.14 -38.59 -23.00
C ILE A 8 9.00 -40.09 -23.30
N SER A 9 7.94 -40.70 -22.77
CA SER A 9 7.63 -42.12 -22.96
C SER A 9 6.88 -42.35 -24.26
N LEU A 10 7.41 -43.23 -25.11
CA LEU A 10 6.80 -43.69 -26.36
C LEU A 10 6.05 -45.01 -26.17
N ARG A 11 5.19 -45.34 -27.13
CA ARG A 11 4.55 -46.67 -27.19
C ARG A 11 5.62 -47.78 -27.24
N GLY A 12 5.47 -48.77 -26.36
CA GLY A 12 6.39 -49.90 -26.25
C GLY A 12 7.58 -49.71 -25.29
N GLY A 13 7.49 -48.81 -24.30
CA GLY A 13 8.46 -48.71 -23.20
C GLY A 13 9.77 -47.98 -23.53
N ARG A 14 9.91 -47.46 -24.74
CA ARG A 14 11.04 -46.61 -25.15
C ARG A 14 10.90 -45.21 -24.56
N ARG A 15 12.02 -44.62 -24.13
CA ARG A 15 12.10 -43.24 -23.63
C ARG A 15 13.08 -42.46 -24.51
N ILE A 16 12.69 -41.23 -24.86
CA ILE A 16 13.55 -40.28 -25.57
C ILE A 16 13.67 -38.99 -24.76
N ARG A 17 14.77 -38.25 -24.92
CA ARG A 17 14.91 -36.94 -24.28
C ARG A 17 14.17 -35.90 -25.11
N LEU A 18 13.63 -34.86 -24.47
CA LEU A 18 12.99 -33.75 -25.17
C LEU A 18 13.98 -33.07 -26.15
N SER A 19 15.26 -33.02 -25.80
CA SER A 19 16.34 -32.54 -26.67
C SER A 19 16.54 -33.34 -27.96
N ASP A 20 16.09 -34.59 -28.03
CA ASP A 20 16.26 -35.45 -29.21
C ASP A 20 15.23 -35.13 -30.31
N ILE A 21 14.16 -34.41 -29.96
CA ILE A 21 13.01 -34.14 -30.86
C ILE A 21 12.57 -32.67 -30.89
N ALA A 22 13.13 -31.81 -30.04
CA ALA A 22 12.80 -30.39 -30.00
C ALA A 22 14.02 -29.53 -29.63
N GLU A 23 14.05 -28.31 -30.15
CA GLU A 23 15.03 -27.30 -29.77
C GLU A 23 14.55 -26.56 -28.53
N VAL A 24 15.22 -26.77 -27.39
CA VAL A 24 14.89 -26.11 -26.12
C VAL A 24 15.79 -24.90 -25.93
N LYS A 25 15.25 -23.70 -26.13
CA LYS A 25 15.94 -22.42 -25.90
C LYS A 25 15.39 -21.73 -24.67
N ASP A 26 16.29 -21.21 -23.84
CA ASP A 26 15.94 -20.23 -22.82
C ASP A 26 15.75 -18.90 -23.55
N SER A 27 14.50 -18.51 -23.76
CA SER A 27 14.13 -17.31 -24.49
C SER A 27 13.05 -16.58 -23.72
N PHE A 28 12.93 -15.27 -23.93
CA PHE A 28 11.86 -14.49 -23.36
C PHE A 28 10.51 -14.99 -23.89
N ALA A 29 9.50 -14.99 -23.01
CA ALA A 29 8.13 -15.25 -23.42
C ALA A 29 7.72 -14.24 -24.52
N GLU A 30 6.93 -14.70 -25.47
CA GLU A 30 6.39 -13.85 -26.52
C GLU A 30 5.71 -12.61 -25.91
N GLN A 31 6.11 -11.42 -26.33
CA GLN A 31 5.63 -10.17 -25.75
C GLN A 31 4.18 -9.93 -26.20
N ARG A 32 3.22 -10.48 -25.44
CA ARG A 32 1.79 -10.34 -25.73
C ARG A 32 1.23 -8.97 -25.37
N ASN A 33 1.82 -8.31 -24.36
CA ASN A 33 1.45 -6.98 -23.89
C ASN A 33 2.70 -6.09 -23.84
N TYR A 34 2.59 -4.87 -24.37
CA TYR A 34 3.61 -3.84 -24.22
C TYR A 34 2.94 -2.58 -23.64
N ALA A 35 3.55 -2.01 -22.60
CA ALA A 35 3.12 -0.72 -22.08
C ALA A 35 3.99 0.37 -22.70
N LYS A 36 3.37 1.49 -23.06
CA LYS A 36 4.09 2.71 -23.47
C LYS A 36 3.69 3.85 -22.56
N MET A 37 4.67 4.65 -22.18
CA MET A 37 4.50 5.92 -21.51
C MET A 37 5.29 6.97 -22.31
N ASP A 38 4.61 8.03 -22.73
CA ASP A 38 5.19 9.10 -23.57
C ASP A 38 5.95 8.58 -24.81
N GLY A 39 5.39 7.56 -25.46
CA GLY A 39 5.98 6.95 -26.67
C GLY A 39 7.15 6.00 -26.41
N ARG A 40 7.64 5.87 -25.17
CA ARG A 40 8.71 4.94 -24.78
C ARG A 40 8.12 3.65 -24.22
N GLN A 41 8.71 2.52 -24.57
CA GLN A 41 8.30 1.22 -24.00
C GLN A 41 8.69 1.17 -22.52
N VAL A 42 7.72 0.84 -21.68
CA VAL A 42 7.88 0.75 -20.21
C VAL A 42 7.37 -0.59 -19.70
N VAL A 43 7.77 -0.95 -18.49
CA VAL A 43 7.21 -2.07 -17.75
C VAL A 43 6.29 -1.51 -16.69
N SER A 44 5.02 -1.92 -16.69
CA SER A 44 4.06 -1.57 -15.65
C SER A 44 4.10 -2.58 -14.52
N ILE A 45 4.10 -2.10 -13.28
CA ILE A 45 4.08 -2.92 -12.07
C ILE A 45 2.92 -2.42 -11.22
N SER A 46 2.01 -3.34 -10.87
CA SER A 46 0.94 -3.09 -9.90
C SER A 46 1.35 -3.62 -8.53
N MET A 47 1.17 -2.81 -7.50
CA MET A 47 1.41 -3.20 -6.11
C MET A 47 0.10 -3.16 -5.34
N GLU A 48 -0.16 -4.22 -4.57
CA GLU A 48 -1.33 -4.33 -3.71
C GLU A 48 -0.89 -4.71 -2.31
N LYS A 49 -1.58 -4.17 -1.30
CA LYS A 49 -1.30 -4.53 0.09
C LYS A 49 -1.79 -5.94 0.42
N SER A 50 -1.13 -6.57 1.38
CA SER A 50 -1.63 -7.78 2.03
C SER A 50 -2.77 -7.46 3.01
N LYS A 51 -3.62 -8.46 3.29
CA LYS A 51 -4.66 -8.33 4.32
C LYS A 51 -4.03 -7.98 5.68
N GLY A 52 -4.68 -7.07 6.41
CA GLY A 52 -4.20 -6.59 7.71
C GLY A 52 -3.06 -5.57 7.66
N SER A 53 -2.61 -5.17 6.46
CA SER A 53 -1.62 -4.10 6.30
C SER A 53 -2.28 -2.74 6.02
N SER A 54 -1.64 -1.67 6.48
CA SER A 54 -2.04 -0.30 6.17
C SER A 54 -1.61 0.09 4.77
N ASP A 55 -2.53 0.64 3.98
CA ASP A 55 -2.24 1.10 2.61
C ASP A 55 -1.14 2.17 2.59
N VAL A 56 -1.20 3.09 3.57
CA VAL A 56 -0.21 4.17 3.73
C VAL A 56 1.17 3.62 4.01
N THR A 57 1.27 2.69 4.97
CA THR A 57 2.56 2.12 5.37
C THR A 57 3.19 1.30 4.24
N VAL A 58 2.40 0.46 3.57
CA VAL A 58 2.90 -0.35 2.45
C VAL A 58 3.41 0.55 1.34
N TYR A 59 2.65 1.58 0.97
CA TYR A 59 3.08 2.53 -0.06
C TYR A 59 4.36 3.27 0.31
N ASP A 60 4.46 3.81 1.53
CA ASP A 60 5.65 4.56 1.96
C ASP A 60 6.90 3.67 1.98
N GLU A 61 6.79 2.41 2.42
CA GLU A 61 7.90 1.45 2.39
C GLU A 61 8.26 1.02 0.96
N SER A 62 7.27 0.76 0.10
CA SER A 62 7.50 0.45 -1.31
C SER A 62 8.26 1.57 -2.02
N MET A 63 7.87 2.83 -1.80
CA MET A 63 8.54 3.98 -2.41
C MET A 63 9.99 4.14 -1.93
N LYS A 64 10.29 3.83 -0.65
CA LYS A 64 11.67 3.80 -0.14
C LYS A 64 12.51 2.74 -0.85
N VAL A 65 11.98 1.53 -1.01
CA VAL A 65 12.68 0.43 -1.69
C VAL A 65 12.91 0.77 -3.18
N LEU A 66 11.91 1.32 -3.87
CA LEU A 66 12.07 1.76 -5.26
C LEU A 66 13.14 2.84 -5.39
N ALA A 67 13.19 3.80 -4.48
CA ALA A 67 14.22 4.84 -4.46
C ALA A 67 15.63 4.24 -4.21
N GLN A 68 15.73 3.21 -3.36
CA GLN A 68 16.99 2.50 -3.15
C GLN A 68 17.46 1.78 -4.42
N ILE A 69 16.55 1.09 -5.13
CA ILE A 69 16.86 0.40 -6.39
C ILE A 69 17.30 1.39 -7.47
N GLU A 70 16.62 2.54 -7.57
CA GLU A 70 17.00 3.61 -8.51
C GLU A 70 18.39 4.19 -8.20
N LYS A 71 18.76 4.26 -6.91
CA LYS A 71 20.11 4.68 -6.48
C LYS A 71 21.18 3.64 -6.82
N GLU A 72 20.88 2.36 -6.71
CA GLU A 72 21.80 1.26 -7.05
C GLU A 72 21.97 1.09 -8.57
N ASN A 73 20.93 1.40 -9.35
CA ASN A 73 20.96 1.32 -10.81
C ASN A 73 20.36 2.58 -11.48
N PRO A 74 21.18 3.61 -11.75
CA PRO A 74 20.71 4.88 -12.32
C PRO A 74 20.20 4.79 -13.77
N LYS A 75 20.25 3.61 -14.40
CA LYS A 75 19.64 3.38 -15.73
C LYS A 75 18.13 3.14 -15.65
N ILE A 76 17.60 2.86 -14.46
CA ILE A 76 16.18 2.60 -14.23
C ILE A 76 15.58 3.84 -13.59
N LYS A 77 14.40 4.26 -14.06
CA LYS A 77 13.59 5.29 -13.41
C LYS A 77 12.20 4.73 -13.14
N PHE A 78 11.73 4.91 -11.91
CA PHE A 78 10.35 4.59 -11.56
C PHE A 78 9.49 5.83 -11.69
N THR A 79 8.28 5.68 -12.22
CA THR A 79 7.30 6.76 -12.29
C THR A 79 5.98 6.22 -11.79
N GLN A 80 5.44 6.88 -10.77
CA GLN A 80 4.14 6.54 -10.23
C GLN A 80 3.05 6.94 -11.21
N LEU A 81 2.26 5.97 -11.65
CA LEU A 81 1.12 6.20 -12.53
C LEU A 81 -0.16 6.53 -11.74
N PHE A 82 -0.38 5.84 -10.63
CA PHE A 82 -1.58 5.97 -9.81
C PHE A 82 -1.30 5.49 -8.38
N THR A 83 -1.91 6.15 -7.40
CA THR A 83 -2.03 5.66 -6.01
C THR A 83 -3.35 6.14 -5.41
N SER A 84 -3.99 5.31 -4.60
CA SER A 84 -5.13 5.72 -3.78
C SER A 84 -4.70 6.35 -2.45
N VAL A 85 -3.44 6.17 -2.05
CA VAL A 85 -2.92 6.55 -0.73
C VAL A 85 -2.93 8.05 -0.51
N ASP A 86 -2.63 8.84 -1.55
CA ASP A 86 -2.61 10.30 -1.45
C ASP A 86 -3.99 10.87 -1.08
N TYR A 87 -5.05 10.31 -1.68
CA TYR A 87 -6.42 10.66 -1.35
C TYR A 87 -6.76 10.30 0.11
N THR A 88 -6.38 9.10 0.55
CA THR A 88 -6.59 8.68 1.95
C THR A 88 -5.86 9.60 2.93
N LYS A 89 -4.60 9.97 2.65
CA LYS A 89 -3.82 10.92 3.48
C LYS A 89 -4.50 12.30 3.55
N GLN A 90 -4.97 12.81 2.41
CA GLN A 90 -5.67 14.10 2.37
C GLN A 90 -6.98 14.09 3.17
N GLN A 91 -7.76 13.00 3.05
CA GLN A 91 -9.00 12.86 3.81
C GLN A 91 -8.74 12.74 5.31
N TYR A 92 -7.70 12.00 5.70
CA TYR A 92 -7.27 11.93 7.10
C TYR A 92 -6.91 13.32 7.65
N HIS A 93 -6.09 14.09 6.93
CA HIS A 93 -5.71 15.43 7.37
C HIS A 93 -6.90 16.39 7.45
N SER A 94 -7.83 16.30 6.49
CA SER A 94 -9.05 17.11 6.48
C SER A 94 -9.97 16.76 7.66
N ALA A 95 -10.12 15.48 7.98
CA ALA A 95 -10.89 15.03 9.13
C ALA A 95 -10.27 15.48 10.46
N VAL A 96 -8.93 15.41 10.59
CA VAL A 96 -8.23 15.90 11.77
C VAL A 96 -8.38 17.42 11.92
N ALA A 97 -8.26 18.19 10.84
CA ALA A 97 -8.47 19.64 10.87
C ALA A 97 -9.90 19.98 11.34
N ALA A 98 -10.92 19.36 10.74
CA ALA A 98 -12.30 19.55 11.13
C ALA A 98 -12.57 19.16 12.60
N MET A 99 -11.94 18.08 13.08
CA MET A 99 -12.03 17.66 14.48
C MET A 99 -11.44 18.72 15.43
N VAL A 100 -10.28 19.29 15.09
CA VAL A 100 -9.64 20.34 15.90
C VAL A 100 -10.49 21.61 15.89
N GLU A 101 -10.96 22.04 14.73
CA GLU A 101 -11.86 23.20 14.60
C GLU A 101 -13.14 23.01 15.41
N GLY A 102 -13.77 21.84 15.30
CA GLY A 102 -14.96 21.48 16.07
C GLY A 102 -14.70 21.45 17.58
N ALA A 103 -13.56 20.93 18.02
CA ALA A 103 -13.18 20.90 19.43
C ALA A 103 -12.96 22.32 19.99
N VAL A 104 -12.28 23.19 19.24
CA VAL A 104 -12.08 24.61 19.62
C VAL A 104 -13.43 25.33 19.74
N LEU A 105 -14.31 25.16 18.75
CA LEU A 105 -15.65 25.75 18.79
C LEU A 105 -16.47 25.23 19.98
N ALA A 106 -16.39 23.92 20.28
CA ALA A 106 -17.07 23.34 21.44
C ALA A 106 -16.59 23.95 22.76
N VAL A 107 -15.27 24.12 22.94
CA VAL A 107 -14.69 24.77 24.13
C VAL A 107 -15.17 26.21 24.27
N ILE A 108 -15.21 26.97 23.16
CA ILE A 108 -15.71 28.35 23.16
C ILE A 108 -17.17 28.39 23.61
N VAL A 109 -18.03 27.53 23.06
CA VAL A 109 -19.45 27.47 23.42
C VAL A 109 -19.62 27.11 24.89
N VAL A 110 -18.94 26.08 25.38
CA VAL A 110 -18.98 25.68 26.81
C VAL A 110 -18.54 26.82 27.72
N PHE A 111 -17.48 27.53 27.36
CA PHE A 111 -17.00 28.69 28.10
C PHE A 111 -18.04 29.82 28.15
N LEU A 112 -18.72 30.12 27.05
CA LEU A 112 -19.75 31.15 27.01
C LEU A 112 -20.95 30.83 27.92
N PHE A 113 -21.34 29.56 28.01
CA PHE A 113 -22.43 29.12 28.88
C PHE A 113 -22.05 29.11 30.36
N LEU A 114 -20.85 28.61 30.69
CA LEU A 114 -20.44 28.45 32.09
C LEU A 114 -19.81 29.73 32.68
N ARG A 115 -19.17 30.57 31.86
CA ARG A 115 -18.33 31.72 32.27
C ARG A 115 -17.29 31.39 33.36
N ASP A 116 -16.97 30.10 33.52
CA ASP A 116 -16.02 29.57 34.48
C ASP A 116 -14.92 28.81 33.73
N TRP A 117 -13.69 29.31 33.85
CA TRP A 117 -12.54 28.75 33.16
C TRP A 117 -12.14 27.37 33.70
N ARG A 118 -12.37 27.10 35.00
CA ARG A 118 -12.04 25.82 35.63
C ARG A 118 -13.00 24.75 35.12
N ALA A 119 -14.30 25.05 35.08
CA ALA A 119 -15.31 24.13 34.59
C ALA A 119 -15.11 23.81 33.09
N THR A 120 -14.73 24.82 32.30
CA THR A 120 -14.43 24.66 30.87
C THR A 120 -13.24 23.73 30.63
N VAL A 121 -12.15 23.87 31.40
CA VAL A 121 -10.97 23.00 31.27
C VAL A 121 -11.31 21.55 31.64
N ILE A 122 -12.13 21.34 32.66
CA ILE A 122 -12.60 19.99 33.05
C ILE A 122 -13.35 19.34 31.89
N SER A 123 -14.27 20.06 31.24
CA SER A 123 -15.00 19.55 30.07
C SER A 123 -14.10 19.33 28.86
N ALA A 124 -13.13 20.21 28.59
CA ALA A 124 -12.18 20.05 27.49
C ALA A 124 -11.32 18.79 27.64
N MET A 125 -10.90 18.46 28.88
CA MET A 125 -10.16 17.23 29.16
C MET A 125 -10.99 15.97 29.03
N ALA A 126 -12.33 16.05 29.13
CA ALA A 126 -13.20 14.89 28.96
C ALA A 126 -13.12 14.32 27.52
N ILE A 127 -12.88 15.16 26.51
CA ILE A 127 -12.77 14.74 25.11
C ILE A 127 -11.60 13.75 24.91
N PRO A 128 -10.33 14.08 25.18
CA PRO A 128 -9.23 13.13 25.02
C PRO A 128 -9.34 11.94 25.98
N LEU A 129 -9.84 12.16 27.20
CA LEU A 129 -10.00 11.08 28.18
C LEU A 129 -11.05 10.05 27.76
N SER A 130 -12.04 10.45 26.96
CA SER A 130 -13.05 9.53 26.40
C SER A 130 -12.56 8.82 25.13
N ALA A 131 -11.76 9.49 24.30
CA ALA A 131 -11.24 8.96 23.05
C ALA A 131 -10.17 7.87 23.25
N ILE A 132 -9.21 8.07 24.16
CA ILE A 132 -8.10 7.12 24.38
C ILE A 132 -8.60 5.71 24.74
N PRO A 133 -9.52 5.54 25.73
CA PRO A 133 -10.07 4.23 26.06
C PRO A 133 -10.90 3.65 24.91
N ALA A 134 -11.65 4.48 24.18
CA ALA A 134 -12.44 4.02 23.04
C ALA A 134 -11.54 3.39 21.96
N PHE A 135 -10.45 4.07 21.58
CA PHE A 135 -9.48 3.53 20.63
C PHE A 135 -8.77 2.28 21.16
N TRP A 136 -8.45 2.24 22.44
CA TRP A 136 -7.87 1.05 23.08
C TRP A 136 -8.79 -0.17 22.97
N PHE A 137 -10.08 0.00 23.25
CA PHE A 137 -11.06 -1.09 23.11
C PHE A 137 -11.26 -1.51 21.65
N MET A 138 -11.23 -0.55 20.71
CA MET A 138 -11.30 -0.87 19.28
C MET A 138 -10.14 -1.73 18.82
N ASP A 139 -8.91 -1.41 19.24
CA ASP A 139 -7.70 -2.19 18.95
C ASP A 139 -7.80 -3.62 19.52
N LEU A 140 -8.28 -3.74 20.77
CA LEU A 140 -8.47 -5.03 21.45
C LEU A 140 -9.51 -5.94 20.75
N LEU A 141 -10.49 -5.34 20.09
CA LEU A 141 -11.51 -6.04 19.30
C LEU A 141 -11.08 -6.27 17.84
N GLY A 142 -9.89 -5.80 17.44
CA GLY A 142 -9.35 -5.96 16.09
C GLY A 142 -9.98 -5.06 15.04
N PHE A 143 -10.61 -3.94 15.44
CA PHE A 143 -11.12 -2.96 14.50
C PHE A 143 -9.99 -2.07 13.97
N SER A 144 -9.94 -1.88 12.65
CA SER A 144 -9.02 -0.92 12.01
C SER A 144 -9.70 0.43 11.82
N LEU A 145 -8.95 1.53 11.98
CA LEU A 145 -9.38 2.83 11.44
C LEU A 145 -9.32 2.78 9.91
N ASN A 146 -10.47 2.98 9.27
CA ASN A 146 -10.66 2.98 7.82
C ASN A 146 -11.05 4.35 7.28
#